data_AF-A0A7C0Y2M3-F1
#
_entry.id   AF-A0A7C0Y2M3-F1
#
_cell.length_a   1.000
_cell.length_b   1.000
_cell.length_c   1.000
_cell.angle_alpha   90.00
_cell.angle_beta   90.00
_cell.angle_gamma   90.00
#
_symmetry.space_group_name_H-M   'P 1'
#
loop_
_entity.id
_entity.type
_entity.pdbx_description
1 polymer ?
#
loop_
_entity_poly.entity_id
_entity_poly.type
_entity_poly.pdbx_seq_one_letter_code
_entity_poly.pdbx_strand_id
1 'polypeptide(L)'
;ASVFVGRMDDAGLDGMEVVRQTRVIFDNYGFDCQVLAASIRHPAHVLDALLAGADIITMPFGVLKKMITSPFTDVGLERFLADWRKISTT
;
A
#
# COMPACT_ATOMS: atom_id res chain seq x y z
N ALA A 1 9.99 13.36 5.77
CA ALA A 1 8.78 14.16 6.02
C ALA A 1 7.56 13.25 6.04
N SER A 2 6.70 13.38 7.06
CA SER A 2 5.48 12.56 7.18
C SER A 2 4.28 13.27 6.56
N VAL A 3 3.72 12.71 5.49
CA VAL A 3 2.54 13.25 4.78
C VAL A 3 1.28 12.52 5.26
N PHE A 4 0.30 13.26 5.80
CA PHE A 4 -0.90 12.68 6.42
C PHE A 4 -2.04 12.57 5.42
N VAL A 5 -1.88 11.64 4.47
CA VAL A 5 -2.77 11.42 3.31
C VAL A 5 -4.24 11.39 3.72
N GLY A 6 -4.63 10.43 4.57
CA GLY A 6 -6.04 10.24 4.90
C GLY A 6 -6.68 11.42 5.63
N ARG A 7 -5.90 12.31 6.27
CA ARG A 7 -6.48 13.54 6.86
C ARG A 7 -6.78 14.59 5.79
N MET A 8 -6.00 14.62 4.71
CA MET A 8 -6.24 15.50 3.57
C MET A 8 -7.48 15.02 2.79
N ASP A 9 -7.61 13.70 2.61
CA ASP A 9 -8.79 13.12 1.98
C ASP A 9 -10.06 13.41 2.79
N ASP A 10 -9.99 13.27 4.12
CA ASP A 10 -11.10 13.63 5.04
C ASP A 10 -11.50 15.13 4.90
N ALA A 11 -10.58 15.98 4.46
CA ALA A 11 -10.80 17.41 4.23
C ALA A 11 -11.22 17.74 2.77
N GLY A 12 -11.42 16.72 1.92
CA GLY A 12 -11.81 16.89 0.51
C GLY A 12 -10.66 17.29 -0.42
N LEU A 13 -9.41 17.09 0.01
CA LEU A 13 -8.21 17.31 -0.79
C LEU A 13 -7.68 15.97 -1.33
N ASP A 14 -6.89 15.99 -2.41
CA ASP A 14 -6.13 14.81 -2.83
C ASP A 14 -4.85 14.69 -2.00
N GLY A 15 -4.84 13.80 -1.00
CA GLY A 15 -3.68 13.56 -0.16
C GLY A 15 -2.48 12.94 -0.90
N MET A 16 -2.73 12.19 -1.99
CA MET A 16 -1.66 11.61 -2.82
C MET A 16 -0.94 12.67 -3.65
N GLU A 17 -1.62 13.75 -4.01
CA GLU A 17 -0.99 14.86 -4.72
C GLU A 17 0.13 15.50 -3.89
N VAL A 18 -0.07 15.62 -2.58
CA VAL A 18 0.96 16.14 -1.69
C VAL A 18 2.17 15.21 -1.62
N VAL A 19 1.97 13.88 -1.68
CA VAL A 19 3.07 12.91 -1.74
C VAL A 19 3.88 13.11 -3.03
N ARG A 20 3.21 13.19 -4.18
CA ARG A 20 3.85 13.41 -5.49
C ARG A 20 4.64 14.72 -5.53
N GLN A 21 4.03 15.81 -5.09
CA GLN A 21 4.69 17.12 -5.05
C GLN A 21 5.90 17.10 -4.09
N THR A 22 5.77 16.47 -2.93
CA THR A 22 6.88 16.34 -1.97
C THR A 22 8.04 15.58 -2.60
N ARG A 23 7.78 14.47 -3.29
CA ARG A 23 8.80 13.69 -3.98
C ARG A 23 9.53 14.53 -5.04
N VAL A 24 8.78 15.20 -5.90
CA VAL A 24 9.33 16.09 -6.94
C VAL A 24 10.20 17.20 -6.33
N ILE A 25 9.75 17.84 -5.25
CA ILE A 25 10.53 18.88 -4.57
C ILE A 25 11.84 18.27 -4.03
N PHE A 26 11.78 17.12 -3.39
CA PHE A 26 12.97 16.49 -2.83
C PHE A 26 13.99 16.10 -3.89
N ASP A 27 13.52 15.57 -5.02
CA ASP A 27 14.37 15.20 -6.15
C ASP A 27 15.00 16.43 -6.81
N ASN A 28 14.22 17.50 -7.01
CA ASN A 28 14.69 18.72 -7.66
C ASN A 28 15.81 19.42 -6.88
N TYR A 29 15.78 19.35 -5.55
CA TYR A 29 16.73 20.06 -4.68
C TYR A 29 17.75 19.14 -4.01
N GLY A 30 17.73 17.84 -4.31
CA GLY A 30 18.67 16.86 -3.74
C GLY A 30 18.55 16.72 -2.23
N PHE A 31 17.32 16.74 -1.70
CA PHE A 31 17.11 16.51 -0.27
C PHE A 31 17.23 15.01 0.05
N ASP A 32 18.09 14.65 1.01
CA ASP A 32 18.22 13.28 1.54
C ASP A 32 17.02 12.85 2.41
N CYS A 33 16.06 13.74 2.64
CA CYS A 33 14.90 13.48 3.47
C CYS A 33 14.00 12.42 2.82
N GLN A 34 13.58 11.42 3.59
CA GLN A 34 12.67 10.37 3.10
C GLN A 34 11.21 10.80 3.20
N VAL A 35 10.41 10.51 2.18
CA VAL A 35 8.97 10.71 2.15
C VAL A 35 8.29 9.54 2.85
N LEU A 36 7.63 9.83 3.98
CA LEU A 36 6.88 8.87 4.77
C LEU A 36 5.38 9.11 4.57
N ALA A 37 4.71 8.25 3.82
CA ALA A 37 3.26 8.29 3.66
C ALA A 37 2.58 7.74 4.93
N ALA A 38 1.84 8.61 5.61
CA ALA A 38 1.16 8.35 6.87
C ALA A 38 -0.35 8.58 6.75
N SER A 39 -1.09 8.28 7.82
CA SER A 39 -2.56 8.34 7.84
C SER A 39 -3.20 7.47 6.73
N ILE A 40 -2.58 6.34 6.42
CA ILE A 40 -3.08 5.35 5.46
C ILE A 40 -4.40 4.75 5.99
N ARG A 41 -5.44 4.69 5.15
CA ARG A 41 -6.78 4.21 5.52
C ARG A 41 -7.17 2.88 4.87
N HIS A 42 -6.63 2.58 3.68
CA HIS A 42 -6.95 1.38 2.93
C HIS A 42 -5.79 0.95 2.01
N PRO A 43 -5.79 -0.30 1.51
CA PRO A 43 -4.72 -0.80 0.64
C PRO A 43 -4.42 0.06 -0.58
N ALA A 44 -5.41 0.72 -1.17
CA ALA A 44 -5.18 1.60 -2.32
C ALA A 44 -4.23 2.78 -1.99
N HIS A 45 -4.33 3.39 -0.80
CA HIS A 45 -3.36 4.43 -0.40
C HIS A 45 -1.93 3.90 -0.36
N VAL A 46 -1.73 2.62 -0.02
CA VAL A 46 -0.39 2.03 0.01
C VAL A 46 0.16 1.91 -1.41
N LEU A 47 -0.63 1.37 -2.34
CA LEU A 47 -0.24 1.27 -3.75
C LEU A 47 0.05 2.66 -4.34
N ASP A 48 -0.87 3.59 -4.15
CA ASP A 48 -0.77 4.94 -4.73
C ASP A 48 0.42 5.72 -4.13
N ALA A 49 0.69 5.56 -2.83
CA ALA A 49 1.85 6.18 -2.19
C ALA A 49 3.18 5.63 -2.73
N LEU A 50 3.27 4.31 -2.95
CA LEU A 50 4.46 3.70 -3.55
C LEU A 50 4.66 4.18 -4.99
N LEU A 51 3.58 4.23 -5.78
CA LEU A 51 3.61 4.77 -7.15
C LEU A 51 3.97 6.26 -7.19
N ALA A 52 3.56 7.03 -6.17
CA ALA A 52 3.92 8.44 -6.00
C ALA A 52 5.38 8.65 -5.54
N GLY A 53 6.13 7.59 -5.25
CA GLY A 53 7.53 7.67 -4.85
C GLY A 53 7.75 7.87 -3.35
N ALA A 54 6.80 7.49 -2.49
CA ALA A 54 7.04 7.45 -1.05
C ALA A 54 8.11 6.40 -0.70
N ASP A 55 9.07 6.79 0.14
CA ASP A 55 10.15 5.91 0.61
C ASP A 55 9.69 4.97 1.73
N ILE A 56 8.79 5.45 2.59
CA ILE A 56 8.31 4.74 3.78
C ILE A 56 6.79 4.83 3.84
N ILE A 57 6.14 3.74 4.28
CA ILE A 57 4.71 3.74 4.57
C ILE A 57 4.48 3.33 6.03
N THR A 58 3.66 4.10 6.74
CA THR A 58 3.11 3.72 8.04
C THR A 58 1.61 3.53 7.94
N MET A 59 1.11 2.40 8.42
CA MET A 59 -0.29 2.02 8.29
C MET A 59 -0.81 1.29 9.53
N PRO A 60 -2.13 1.37 9.82
CA PRO A 60 -2.75 0.53 10.85
C PRO A 60 -2.64 -0.96 10.49
N PHE A 61 -2.54 -1.82 11.51
CA PHE A 61 -2.47 -3.28 11.32
C PHE A 61 -3.62 -3.86 10.48
N GLY A 62 -4.83 -3.29 10.61
CA GLY A 62 -5.98 -3.70 9.81
C GLY A 62 -5.81 -3.48 8.31
N VAL A 63 -5.06 -2.45 7.89
CA VAL A 63 -4.74 -2.22 6.48
C VAL A 63 -3.73 -3.26 6.01
N LEU A 64 -2.67 -3.51 6.79
CA LEU A 64 -1.67 -4.53 6.49
C LEU A 64 -2.31 -5.91 6.30
N LYS A 65 -3.21 -6.30 7.22
CA LYS A 65 -3.92 -7.59 7.11
C LYS A 65 -4.71 -7.71 5.81
N LYS A 66 -5.38 -6.63 5.37
CA LYS A 66 -6.13 -6.62 4.11
C LYS A 66 -5.25 -6.78 2.88
N MET A 67 -4.00 -6.29 2.92
CA MET A 67 -3.07 -6.38 1.79
C MET A 67 -2.59 -7.81 1.52
N ILE A 68 -2.51 -8.65 2.56
CA ILE A 68 -2.00 -10.03 2.46
C ILE A 68 -3.11 -11.06 2.26
N THR A 69 -4.37 -10.63 2.17
CA THR A 69 -5.54 -11.50 1.97
C THR A 69 -6.19 -11.23 0.62
N SER A 70 -6.53 -12.28 -0.12
CA SER A 70 -7.23 -12.16 -1.41
C SER A 70 -8.13 -13.38 -1.63
N PRO A 71 -9.42 -13.20 -1.97
CA PRO A 71 -10.33 -14.31 -2.22
C PRO A 71 -9.86 -15.18 -3.39
N PHE A 72 -9.15 -14.60 -4.37
CA PHE A 72 -8.60 -15.33 -5.50
C PHE A 72 -7.41 -16.21 -5.09
N THR A 73 -6.61 -15.76 -4.13
CA THR A 73 -5.51 -16.56 -3.56
C THR A 73 -6.06 -17.75 -2.78
N ASP A 74 -7.10 -17.53 -1.98
CA ASP A 74 -7.75 -18.59 -1.20
C ASP A 74 -8.35 -19.65 -2.12
N VAL A 75 -9.11 -19.24 -3.14
CA VAL A 75 -9.67 -20.15 -4.16
C VAL A 75 -8.57 -20.90 -4.91
N GLY A 76 -7.47 -20.21 -5.23
CA GLY A 76 -6.31 -20.83 -5.88
C GLY A 76 -5.69 -21.93 -5.01
N LEU A 77 -5.46 -21.63 -3.73
CA LEU A 77 -4.89 -22.57 -2.76
C LEU A 77 -5.78 -23.79 -2.56
N GLU A 78 -7.09 -23.59 -2.42
CA GLU A 78 -8.07 -24.68 -2.28
C GLU A 78 -8.03 -25.63 -3.48
N ARG A 79 -7.96 -25.08 -4.69
CA ARG A 79 -7.85 -25.87 -5.93
C ARG A 79 -6.54 -26.66 -5.97
N PHE A 80 -5.42 -26.02 -5.66
CA PHE A 80 -4.13 -26.71 -5.63
C PHE A 80 -4.12 -27.88 -4.62
N LEU A 81 -4.68 -27.68 -3.43
CA LEU A 81 -4.78 -28.74 -2.43
C LEU A 81 -5.72 -29.87 -2.86
N ALA A 82 -6.83 -29.55 -3.53
CA ALA A 82 -7.75 -30.55 -4.07
C ALA A 82 -7.09 -31.40 -5.16
N ASP A 83 -6.35 -30.79 -6.07
CA ASP A 83 -5.64 -31.49 -7.13
C ASP A 83 -4.50 -32.35 -6.58
N TRP A 84 -3.77 -31.86 -5.56
CA TRP A 84 -2.74 -32.64 -4.88
C TRP A 84 -3.30 -33.92 -4.25
N ARG A 85 -4.45 -33.84 -3.57
CA ARG A 85 -5.09 -35.01 -2.93
C ARG A 85 -5.47 -36.10 -3.93
N LYS A 86 -5.82 -35.74 -5.18
CA LYS A 86 -6.16 -36.71 -6.22
C LYS A 86 -4.99 -37.60 -6.59
N ILE A 87 -3.76 -37.07 -6.56
CA ILE A 87 -2.55 -37.80 -6.95
C ILE A 87 -1.82 -38.43 -5.75
N SER A 88 -1.97 -37.87 -4.53
CA SER A 88 -1.27 -38.36 -3.34
C SER A 88 -1.87 -39.63 -2.70
N THR A 89 -2.97 -40.14 -3.25
CA THR A 89 -3.71 -41.31 -2.70
C THR A 89 -3.51 -42.56 -3.56
N THR A 90 -2.53 -42.55 -4.47
CA THR A 90 -2.01 -43.73 -5.18
C THR A 90 -0.60 -44.02 -4.68
#